data_AF-A0A1E4GAM7-F1
#
_entry.id   AF-A0A1E4GAM7-F1
#
_cell.length_a   1.000
_cell.length_b   1.000
_cell.length_c   1.000
_cell.angle_alpha   90.00
_cell.angle_beta   90.00
_cell.angle_gamma   90.00
#
_symmetry.space_group_name_H-M   'P 1'
#
loop_
_entity.id
_entity.type
_entity.pdbx_description
1 polymer ?
#
loop_
_entity_poly.entity_id
_entity_poly.type
_entity_poly.pdbx_seq_one_letter_code
_entity_poly.pdbx_strand_id
1 'polypeptide(L)'
;MTYRLSSGASAPSKPHSLSAISAIALDAGLVRHPLVSPTDQVLILRTIDETGSAPVGDVMATLEPHDDPVGAIVTLLEAGLITVDLSRGIFDEHARLSRTTPLPPDEDPDPAAPAGAVQPKGPTSDGVAVPIAPDEPVRLDVVGAASTPPAGLKSVPVSPLFPAIHVGAGEARRAFASCPDLARPGVYLLMSDTRAYVGMGSVVGRRVASGTQPIEDVDTIITITDIHDGMDDADAGVLERILHMRVGAAREVRLINGTPAGAPVTPERYRELNVMAALACDALARDRHLFVNLSPRLALAGPRAEKGQLPPPRPFNAVPEGEVMELAFGRKFMALAARRADDDWLLLAGSDIRLETVVSANASASYLRAAWLHSGILELSESGESYVLTRDLAFRSAGAAMHFVVGSKGQGRGGWRPIEPDFDSGAAGPVLAAA
;
A
#
# COMPACT_ATOMS: atom_id res chain seq x y z
N MET A 1 70.32 36.63 0.99
CA MET A 1 69.28 35.63 0.67
C MET A 1 67.93 36.28 0.89
N THR A 2 67.29 36.72 -0.20
CA THR A 2 66.01 37.43 -0.19
C THR A 2 65.14 36.74 -1.23
N TYR A 3 64.07 36.09 -0.78
CA TYR A 3 63.13 35.40 -1.67
C TYR A 3 62.21 36.44 -2.32
N ARG A 4 62.27 36.53 -3.67
CA ARG A 4 61.28 37.20 -4.52
C ARG A 4 60.05 36.30 -4.61
N LEU A 5 58.91 36.76 -4.13
CA LEU A 5 57.61 36.14 -4.41
C LEU A 5 57.15 36.51 -5.83
N SER A 6 56.84 35.49 -6.61
CA SER A 6 56.36 35.56 -7.99
C SER A 6 54.90 35.99 -8.02
N SER A 7 54.61 37.13 -8.64
CA SER A 7 53.26 37.54 -9.02
C SER A 7 52.92 36.99 -10.41
N GLY A 8 51.83 36.23 -10.54
CA GLY A 8 51.17 36.05 -11.84
C GLY A 8 50.60 34.67 -12.11
N ALA A 9 49.29 34.52 -11.86
CA ALA A 9 48.36 33.83 -12.76
C ALA A 9 46.94 34.22 -12.33
N SER A 10 46.40 35.29 -12.91
CA SER A 10 44.98 35.61 -12.81
C SER A 10 44.25 34.76 -13.85
N ALA A 11 43.59 33.69 -13.40
CA ALA A 11 42.63 32.96 -14.23
C ALA A 11 41.31 33.72 -14.20
N PRO A 12 40.68 34.02 -15.34
CA PRO A 12 39.36 34.64 -15.36
C PRO A 12 38.36 33.63 -14.77
N SER A 13 37.83 33.97 -13.60
CA SER A 13 36.72 33.28 -12.96
C SER A 13 35.50 33.34 -13.89
N LYS A 14 35.21 32.24 -14.58
CA LYS A 14 33.85 31.99 -15.09
C LYS A 14 32.93 31.91 -13.88
N PRO A 15 31.88 32.74 -13.77
CA PRO A 15 30.86 32.50 -12.77
C PRO A 15 30.13 31.22 -13.18
N HIS A 16 30.39 30.12 -12.46
CA HIS A 16 29.44 29.02 -12.38
C HIS A 16 28.23 29.55 -11.61
N SER A 17 27.36 30.26 -12.32
CA SER A 17 26.01 30.50 -11.84
C SER A 17 25.34 29.14 -11.80
N LEU A 18 25.22 28.57 -10.60
CA LEU A 18 24.24 27.55 -10.29
C LEU A 18 22.88 28.17 -10.61
N SER A 19 22.49 28.05 -11.88
CA SER A 19 21.16 28.43 -12.34
C SER A 19 20.19 27.64 -11.49
N ALA A 20 19.30 28.35 -10.81
CA ALA A 20 18.24 27.74 -10.02
C ALA A 20 17.66 26.56 -10.83
N ILE A 21 17.68 25.37 -10.24
CA ILE A 21 17.07 24.17 -10.81
C ILE A 21 15.63 24.56 -11.10
N SER A 22 15.33 24.81 -12.37
CA SER A 22 14.02 25.28 -12.78
C SER A 22 13.08 24.12 -12.56
N ALA A 23 12.04 24.33 -11.74
CA ALA A 23 11.03 23.32 -11.49
C ALA A 23 10.51 22.80 -12.83
N ILE A 24 10.55 21.47 -13.01
CA ILE A 24 10.06 20.80 -14.21
C ILE A 24 8.58 21.14 -14.37
N ALA A 25 8.23 21.89 -15.41
CA ALA A 25 6.87 22.26 -15.72
C ALA A 25 6.36 21.44 -16.91
N LEU A 26 5.15 20.89 -16.80
CA LEU A 26 4.45 20.27 -17.93
C LEU A 26 3.57 21.33 -18.59
N ASP A 27 3.81 21.59 -19.87
CA ASP A 27 3.02 22.51 -20.70
C ASP A 27 2.57 21.78 -21.96
N ALA A 28 1.26 21.64 -22.13
CA ALA A 28 0.63 20.88 -23.22
C ALA A 28 1.16 19.43 -23.36
N GLY A 29 1.47 18.76 -22.24
CA GLY A 29 2.01 17.39 -22.23
C GLY A 29 3.50 17.29 -22.57
N LEU A 30 4.19 18.43 -22.70
CA LEU A 30 5.63 18.51 -22.93
C LEU A 30 6.34 19.02 -21.68
N VAL A 31 7.49 18.44 -21.39
CA VAL A 31 8.39 18.90 -20.33
C VAL A 31 9.08 20.17 -20.80
N ARG A 32 8.92 21.25 -20.05
CA ARG A 32 9.65 22.50 -20.25
C ARG A 32 10.91 22.46 -19.40
N HIS A 33 12.03 22.09 -20.00
CA HIS A 33 13.33 22.07 -19.35
C HIS A 33 14.46 22.48 -20.32
N PRO A 34 15.50 23.21 -19.88
CA PRO A 34 16.60 23.62 -20.76
C PRO A 34 17.36 22.47 -21.42
N LEU A 35 17.35 21.28 -20.79
CA LEU A 35 18.03 20.08 -21.30
C LEU A 35 17.13 19.18 -22.16
N VAL A 36 15.86 19.55 -22.39
CA VAL A 36 14.92 18.74 -23.16
C VAL A 36 14.13 19.65 -24.09
N SER A 37 14.48 19.64 -25.38
CA SER A 37 13.58 20.24 -26.36
C SER A 37 12.36 19.35 -26.58
N PRO A 38 11.23 19.90 -27.08
CA PRO A 38 10.10 19.09 -27.50
C PRO A 38 10.46 17.98 -28.50
N THR A 39 11.44 18.24 -29.37
CA THR A 39 11.93 17.27 -30.34
C THR A 39 12.63 16.10 -29.65
N ASP A 40 13.51 16.39 -28.69
CA ASP A 40 14.25 15.37 -27.93
C ASP A 40 13.28 14.49 -27.13
N GLN A 41 12.30 15.10 -26.47
CA GLN A 41 11.27 14.37 -25.75
C GLN A 41 10.52 13.39 -26.68
N VAL A 42 10.12 13.83 -27.87
CA VAL A 42 9.42 12.97 -28.84
C VAL A 42 10.33 11.84 -29.34
N LEU A 43 11.61 12.12 -29.61
CA LEU A 43 12.57 11.09 -30.05
C LEU A 43 12.80 10.04 -28.97
N ILE A 44 12.98 10.44 -27.71
CA ILE A 44 13.13 9.52 -26.57
C ILE A 44 11.90 8.62 -26.46
N LEU A 45 10.71 9.24 -26.39
CA LEU A 45 9.46 8.49 -26.19
C LEU A 45 9.16 7.58 -27.39
N ARG A 46 9.45 8.01 -28.61
CA ARG A 46 9.32 7.18 -29.81
C ARG A 46 10.23 5.96 -29.77
N THR A 47 11.50 6.13 -29.39
CA THR A 47 12.49 5.03 -29.31
C THR A 47 12.04 3.96 -28.31
N ILE A 48 11.46 4.39 -27.20
CA ILE A 48 10.87 3.50 -26.19
C ILE A 48 9.60 2.82 -26.72
N ASP A 49 8.70 3.57 -27.36
CA ASP A 49 7.41 3.06 -27.87
C ASP A 49 7.61 2.03 -29.00
N GLU A 50 8.63 2.18 -29.86
CA GLU A 50 8.92 1.25 -30.96
C GLU A 50 9.34 -0.15 -30.47
N THR A 51 9.96 -0.25 -29.29
CA THR A 51 10.48 -1.51 -28.73
C THR A 51 9.74 -1.98 -27.48
N GLY A 52 8.85 -1.14 -26.93
CA GLY A 52 8.25 -1.29 -25.61
C GLY A 52 9.20 -0.97 -24.45
N SER A 53 10.52 -1.14 -24.64
CA SER A 53 11.57 -0.69 -23.74
C SER A 53 12.92 -0.60 -24.47
N ALA A 54 13.66 0.49 -24.26
CA ALA A 54 14.93 0.74 -24.93
C ALA A 54 16.07 0.89 -23.91
N PRO A 55 17.29 0.38 -24.17
CA PRO A 55 18.44 0.66 -23.33
C PRO A 55 18.84 2.14 -23.43
N VAL A 56 19.39 2.69 -22.35
CA VAL A 56 19.85 4.10 -22.30
C VAL A 56 20.80 4.43 -23.45
N GLY A 57 21.71 3.52 -23.81
CA GLY A 57 22.63 3.71 -24.94
C GLY A 57 21.95 3.95 -26.29
N ASP A 58 20.88 3.21 -26.59
CA ASP A 58 20.13 3.36 -27.86
C ASP A 58 19.38 4.69 -27.91
N VAL A 59 18.82 5.11 -26.76
CA VAL A 59 18.15 6.40 -26.64
C VAL A 59 19.16 7.55 -26.80
N MET A 60 20.34 7.44 -26.17
CA MET A 60 21.42 8.43 -26.32
C MET A 60 21.88 8.54 -27.78
N ALA A 61 22.07 7.42 -28.48
CA ALA A 61 22.46 7.42 -29.89
C ALA A 61 21.42 8.10 -30.80
N THR A 62 20.13 8.00 -30.46
CA THR A 62 19.04 8.65 -31.21
C THR A 62 19.00 10.17 -31.01
N LEU A 63 19.62 10.66 -29.92
CA LEU A 63 19.67 12.08 -29.59
C LEU A 63 20.87 12.81 -30.20
N GLU A 64 21.84 12.15 -30.86
CA GLU A 64 22.98 12.86 -31.46
C GLU A 64 22.49 13.87 -32.52
N PRO A 65 22.83 15.18 -32.42
CA PRO A 65 23.98 15.75 -31.68
C PRO A 65 23.65 16.50 -30.36
N HIS A 66 22.74 16.01 -29.52
CA HIS A 66 22.35 16.67 -28.27
C HIS A 66 23.53 16.85 -27.30
N ASP A 67 23.66 18.04 -26.70
CA ASP A 67 24.81 18.40 -25.84
C ASP A 67 24.87 17.59 -24.53
N ASP A 68 23.72 17.17 -24.00
CA ASP A 68 23.60 16.37 -22.77
C ASP A 68 22.43 15.36 -22.83
N PRO A 69 22.57 14.25 -23.58
CA PRO A 69 21.48 13.29 -23.76
C PRO A 69 21.12 12.56 -22.45
N VAL A 70 22.07 12.41 -21.52
CA VAL A 70 21.82 11.81 -20.21
C VAL A 70 20.95 12.74 -19.35
N GLY A 71 21.29 14.02 -19.30
CA GLY A 71 20.49 15.03 -18.61
C GLY A 71 19.06 15.12 -19.15
N ALA A 72 18.88 14.97 -20.47
CA ALA A 72 17.55 14.89 -21.08
C ALA A 72 16.74 13.70 -20.56
N ILE A 73 17.33 12.50 -20.55
CA ILE A 73 16.69 11.28 -20.05
C ILE A 73 16.34 11.40 -18.56
N VAL A 74 17.26 11.90 -17.73
CA VAL A 74 17.03 12.13 -16.29
C VAL A 74 15.88 13.11 -16.08
N THR A 75 15.80 14.17 -16.88
CA THR A 75 14.69 15.12 -16.82
C THR A 75 13.34 14.44 -17.09
N LEU A 76 13.24 13.53 -18.06
CA LEU A 76 12.01 12.78 -18.32
C LEU A 76 11.68 11.78 -17.19
N LEU A 77 12.69 11.17 -16.56
CA LEU A 77 12.52 10.32 -15.37
C LEU A 77 11.96 11.14 -14.19
N GLU A 78 12.52 12.32 -13.94
CA GLU A 78 12.05 13.23 -12.88
C GLU A 78 10.65 13.79 -13.16
N ALA A 79 10.32 14.00 -14.44
CA ALA A 79 8.97 14.36 -14.88
C ALA A 79 7.97 13.19 -14.77
N GLY A 80 8.43 11.97 -14.46
CA GLY A 80 7.59 10.78 -14.35
C GLY A 80 7.03 10.30 -15.69
N LEU A 81 7.61 10.70 -16.83
CA LEU A 81 7.15 10.28 -18.16
C LEU A 81 7.69 8.91 -18.59
N ILE A 82 8.86 8.54 -18.06
CA ILE A 82 9.52 7.26 -18.27
C ILE A 82 9.96 6.69 -16.93
N THR A 83 10.15 5.38 -16.87
CA THR A 83 10.74 4.64 -15.74
C THR A 83 12.02 3.95 -16.20
N VAL A 84 12.89 3.62 -15.25
CA VAL A 84 14.14 2.89 -15.50
C VAL A 84 14.18 1.59 -14.69
N ASP A 85 14.57 0.50 -15.34
CA ASP A 85 14.94 -0.75 -14.69
C ASP A 85 16.45 -0.78 -14.46
N LEU A 86 16.83 -0.66 -13.19
CA LEU A 86 18.22 -0.73 -12.72
C LEU A 86 18.58 -2.15 -12.33
N SER A 87 18.52 -3.10 -13.28
CA SER A 87 18.86 -4.51 -13.04
C SER A 87 20.23 -4.76 -12.39
N ARG A 88 21.17 -3.80 -12.50
CA ARG A 88 22.51 -3.82 -11.88
C ARG A 88 22.70 -2.78 -10.78
N GLY A 89 21.64 -2.11 -10.35
CA GLY A 89 21.68 -1.04 -9.33
C GLY A 89 22.38 0.25 -9.78
N ILE A 90 22.80 0.35 -11.04
CA ILE A 90 23.49 1.52 -11.59
C ILE A 90 22.79 2.00 -12.87
N PHE A 91 22.75 3.31 -13.05
CA PHE A 91 22.25 3.95 -14.27
C PHE A 91 23.39 4.01 -15.30
N ASP A 92 23.49 2.97 -16.14
CA ASP A 92 24.49 2.84 -17.21
C ASP A 92 23.84 2.72 -18.60
N GLU A 93 24.64 2.55 -19.65
CA GLU A 93 24.15 2.41 -21.03
C GLU A 93 23.22 1.19 -21.25
N HIS A 94 23.23 0.22 -20.34
CA HIS A 94 22.41 -0.99 -20.39
C HIS A 94 21.13 -0.91 -19.58
N ALA A 95 20.96 0.11 -18.74
CA ALA A 95 19.72 0.36 -18.00
C ALA A 95 18.56 0.49 -19.00
N ARG A 96 17.42 -0.16 -18.72
CA ARG A 96 16.28 -0.17 -19.66
C ARG A 96 15.26 0.89 -19.27
N LEU A 97 14.92 1.73 -20.23
CA LEU A 97 13.87 2.73 -20.12
C LEU A 97 12.56 2.16 -20.66
N SER A 98 11.47 2.40 -19.93
CA SER A 98 10.11 2.11 -20.38
C SER A 98 9.22 3.33 -20.17
N ARG A 99 8.14 3.46 -20.95
CA ARG A 99 7.19 4.55 -20.72
C ARG A 99 6.58 4.35 -19.33
N THR A 100 6.48 5.42 -18.55
CA THR A 100 5.58 5.39 -17.40
C THR A 100 4.22 5.22 -18.00
N THR A 101 3.69 3.99 -17.95
CA THR A 101 2.27 3.80 -18.19
C THR A 101 1.63 4.68 -17.14
N PRO A 102 0.87 5.74 -17.53
CA PRO A 102 0.13 6.49 -16.54
C PRO A 102 -0.56 5.42 -15.70
N LEU A 103 -0.22 5.33 -14.41
CA LEU A 103 -1.12 4.61 -13.54
C LEU A 103 -2.45 5.30 -13.83
N PRO A 104 -3.47 4.59 -14.35
CA PRO A 104 -4.77 5.20 -14.57
C PRO A 104 -5.08 5.96 -13.27
N PRO A 105 -5.30 7.29 -13.34
CA PRO A 105 -5.03 8.22 -12.25
C PRO A 105 -5.92 7.89 -11.05
N ASP A 106 -5.52 6.93 -10.21
CA ASP A 106 -6.42 6.20 -9.31
C ASP A 106 -7.88 6.26 -9.82
N GLU A 107 -8.12 5.80 -11.07
CA GLU A 107 -9.48 5.65 -11.57
C GLU A 107 -10.09 4.45 -10.84
N ASP A 108 -10.70 4.76 -9.70
CA ASP A 108 -12.11 4.39 -9.53
C ASP A 108 -12.84 4.81 -10.82
N PRO A 109 -13.40 3.87 -11.61
CA PRO A 109 -14.18 4.24 -12.76
C PRO A 109 -15.41 5.01 -12.29
N ASP A 110 -15.47 6.31 -12.56
CA ASP A 110 -16.70 7.07 -12.39
C ASP A 110 -17.74 6.54 -13.41
N PRO A 111 -18.88 5.99 -12.97
CA PRO A 111 -19.83 5.30 -13.82
C PRO A 111 -20.76 6.32 -14.51
N ALA A 112 -20.24 7.09 -15.47
CA ALA A 112 -21.07 8.00 -16.22
C ALA A 112 -20.57 8.26 -17.66
N ALA A 113 -20.83 7.32 -18.57
CA ALA A 113 -21.08 7.63 -19.97
C ALA A 113 -22.01 6.57 -20.62
N PRO A 114 -22.86 6.97 -21.59
CA PRO A 114 -24.18 6.40 -21.81
C PRO A 114 -24.21 5.17 -22.73
N ALA A 115 -25.33 4.44 -22.60
CA ALA A 115 -25.70 3.24 -23.35
C ALA A 115 -25.49 3.36 -24.87
N GLY A 116 -24.50 2.62 -25.39
CA GLY A 116 -24.43 2.22 -26.79
C GLY A 116 -25.05 0.84 -26.96
N ALA A 117 -26.29 0.80 -27.47
CA ALA A 117 -27.01 -0.42 -27.79
C ALA A 117 -26.30 -1.21 -28.89
N VAL A 118 -25.92 -2.46 -28.60
CA VAL A 118 -25.58 -3.46 -29.60
C VAL A 118 -26.57 -4.61 -29.46
N GLN A 119 -27.52 -4.69 -30.40
CA GLN A 119 -28.33 -5.89 -30.61
C GLN A 119 -27.50 -6.95 -31.33
N PRO A 120 -27.56 -8.23 -30.92
CA PRO A 120 -27.33 -9.34 -31.83
C PRO A 120 -28.65 -9.97 -32.27
N LYS A 121 -28.84 -10.01 -33.59
CA LYS A 121 -29.79 -10.86 -34.32
C LYS A 121 -29.40 -12.33 -34.20
N GLY A 122 -30.29 -13.16 -33.63
CA GLY A 122 -30.57 -14.58 -33.97
C GLY A 122 -29.42 -15.61 -33.87
N PRO A 123 -29.70 -16.94 -33.96
CA PRO A 123 -30.91 -17.56 -34.49
C PRO A 123 -31.70 -18.43 -33.49
N THR A 124 -32.98 -18.57 -33.82
CA THR A 124 -33.95 -19.55 -33.31
C THR A 124 -33.39 -20.98 -33.35
N SER A 125 -33.49 -21.69 -32.23
CA SER A 125 -33.49 -23.16 -32.22
C SER A 125 -34.72 -23.67 -31.47
N ASP A 126 -35.42 -24.57 -32.14
CA ASP A 126 -36.60 -25.29 -31.67
C ASP A 126 -36.26 -26.23 -30.51
N GLY A 127 -37.29 -26.49 -29.70
CA GLY A 127 -37.17 -26.93 -28.32
C GLY A 127 -36.88 -28.40 -28.07
N VAL A 128 -36.54 -28.66 -26.81
CA VAL A 128 -37.03 -29.78 -26.00
C VAL A 128 -37.09 -29.27 -24.55
N ALA A 129 -38.29 -29.12 -24.00
CA ALA A 129 -38.48 -28.76 -22.60
C ALA A 129 -38.26 -30.01 -21.73
N VAL A 130 -37.13 -30.07 -21.03
CA VAL A 130 -36.93 -31.00 -19.91
C VAL A 130 -37.31 -30.24 -18.63
N PRO A 131 -38.24 -30.75 -17.81
CA PRO A 131 -38.58 -30.10 -16.55
C PRO A 131 -37.41 -30.26 -15.57
N ILE A 132 -36.65 -29.19 -15.37
CA ILE A 132 -35.63 -29.10 -14.32
C ILE A 132 -36.39 -28.78 -13.02
N ALA A 133 -36.45 -29.77 -12.13
CA ALA A 133 -36.91 -29.57 -10.76
C ALA A 133 -35.99 -28.55 -10.04
N PRO A 134 -36.48 -27.78 -9.06
CA PRO A 134 -35.65 -26.83 -8.33
C PRO A 134 -34.49 -27.59 -7.67
N ASP A 135 -33.27 -27.35 -8.15
CA ASP A 135 -32.04 -27.87 -7.60
C ASP A 135 -31.98 -27.54 -6.10
N GLU A 136 -31.98 -28.57 -5.27
CA GLU A 136 -31.44 -28.44 -3.92
C GLU A 136 -30.00 -27.92 -4.04
N PRO A 137 -29.59 -26.94 -3.22
CA PRO A 137 -28.21 -26.48 -3.24
C PRO A 137 -27.31 -27.69 -2.95
N VAL A 138 -26.45 -28.02 -3.91
CA VAL A 138 -25.41 -29.04 -3.76
C VAL A 138 -24.57 -28.67 -2.55
N ARG A 139 -24.88 -29.27 -1.41
CA ARG A 139 -24.02 -29.24 -0.22
C ARG A 139 -22.82 -30.10 -0.57
N LEU A 140 -21.71 -29.44 -0.93
CA LEU A 140 -20.40 -30.06 -0.85
C LEU A 140 -20.11 -30.29 0.63
N ASP A 141 -20.56 -31.44 1.14
CA ASP A 141 -20.10 -31.97 2.41
C ASP A 141 -18.59 -32.24 2.25
N VAL A 142 -17.76 -31.23 2.52
CA VAL A 142 -16.31 -31.39 2.69
C VAL A 142 -16.08 -32.02 4.06
N VAL A 143 -16.67 -33.19 4.29
CA VAL A 143 -16.32 -34.09 5.40
C VAL A 143 -15.24 -35.01 4.85
N GLY A 144 -14.07 -34.44 4.56
CA GLY A 144 -12.92 -35.16 4.07
C GLY A 144 -12.07 -35.65 5.23
N ALA A 145 -12.30 -36.88 5.68
CA ALA A 145 -11.24 -37.64 6.36
C ALA A 145 -9.97 -37.50 5.52
N ALA A 146 -8.87 -37.04 6.11
CA ALA A 146 -7.63 -36.74 5.42
C ALA A 146 -7.09 -38.00 4.71
N SER A 147 -7.54 -38.22 3.47
CA SER A 147 -6.96 -39.25 2.63
C SER A 147 -5.52 -38.85 2.36
N THR A 148 -4.59 -39.68 2.81
CA THR A 148 -3.18 -39.45 2.51
C THR A 148 -3.04 -39.46 0.99
N PRO A 149 -2.50 -38.40 0.37
CA PRO A 149 -2.40 -38.36 -1.08
C PRO A 149 -1.55 -39.55 -1.58
N PRO A 150 -1.87 -40.10 -2.77
CA PRO A 150 -1.08 -41.16 -3.38
C PRO A 150 0.42 -40.86 -3.38
N ALA A 151 1.27 -41.89 -3.33
CA ALA A 151 2.71 -41.73 -3.38
C ALA A 151 3.13 -40.87 -4.59
N GLY A 152 3.91 -39.80 -4.34
CA GLY A 152 4.31 -38.82 -5.35
C GLY A 152 3.42 -37.57 -5.44
N LEU A 153 2.26 -37.54 -4.78
CA LEU A 153 1.44 -36.34 -4.63
C LEU A 153 1.66 -35.69 -3.26
N LYS A 154 1.93 -34.38 -3.26
CA LYS A 154 2.08 -33.57 -2.05
C LYS A 154 0.84 -32.69 -1.87
N SER A 155 0.11 -32.91 -0.79
CA SER A 155 -0.90 -31.95 -0.35
C SER A 155 -0.21 -30.71 0.20
N VAL A 156 -0.65 -29.53 -0.24
CA VAL A 156 -0.18 -28.25 0.30
C VAL A 156 -1.34 -27.66 1.07
N PRO A 157 -1.22 -27.49 2.40
CA PRO A 157 -2.29 -26.86 3.17
C PRO A 157 -2.48 -25.43 2.70
N VAL A 158 -3.74 -25.04 2.47
CA VAL A 158 -4.14 -23.65 2.28
C VAL A 158 -4.38 -23.00 3.64
N SER A 159 -4.66 -21.69 3.66
CA SER A 159 -5.00 -20.97 4.91
C SER A 159 -6.07 -21.74 5.69
N PRO A 160 -5.92 -21.91 7.02
CA PRO A 160 -6.85 -22.69 7.82
C PRO A 160 -8.18 -21.95 8.10
N LEU A 161 -8.27 -20.66 7.76
CA LEU A 161 -9.44 -19.83 8.06
C LEU A 161 -10.37 -19.74 6.85
N PHE A 162 -11.67 -19.89 7.09
CA PHE A 162 -12.70 -19.79 6.06
C PHE A 162 -13.95 -19.08 6.58
N PRO A 163 -14.43 -18.00 5.91
CA PRO A 163 -15.51 -17.20 6.47
C PRO A 163 -16.85 -17.94 6.44
N ALA A 164 -17.52 -17.98 7.59
CA ALA A 164 -18.95 -18.25 7.73
C ALA A 164 -19.68 -16.90 7.86
N ILE A 165 -20.50 -16.56 6.87
CA ILE A 165 -21.16 -15.25 6.74
C ILE A 165 -22.65 -15.43 6.98
N HIS A 166 -23.21 -14.63 7.88
CA HIS A 166 -24.65 -14.57 8.09
C HIS A 166 -25.12 -13.14 7.86
N VAL A 167 -26.16 -12.99 7.05
CA VAL A 167 -26.80 -11.70 6.78
C VAL A 167 -28.25 -11.78 7.21
N GLY A 168 -28.73 -10.74 7.88
CA GLY A 168 -30.10 -10.68 8.36
C GLY A 168 -30.58 -9.26 8.56
N ALA A 169 -31.89 -9.07 8.53
CA ALA A 169 -32.51 -7.78 8.78
C ALA A 169 -32.30 -7.33 10.25
N GLY A 170 -32.28 -6.02 10.48
CA GLY A 170 -32.15 -5.46 11.83
C GLY A 170 -33.24 -5.91 12.81
N GLU A 171 -34.47 -6.15 12.32
CA GLU A 171 -35.58 -6.71 13.10
C GLU A 171 -35.34 -8.17 13.54
N ALA A 172 -34.57 -8.94 12.77
CA ALA A 172 -34.21 -10.33 13.07
C ALA A 172 -33.04 -10.44 14.06
N ARG A 173 -32.54 -9.33 14.59
CA ARG A 173 -31.36 -9.26 15.47
C ARG A 173 -31.35 -10.29 16.60
N ARG A 174 -32.49 -10.53 17.27
CA ARG A 174 -32.54 -11.49 18.39
C ARG A 174 -32.20 -12.91 17.95
N ALA A 175 -32.46 -13.27 16.69
CA ALA A 175 -32.17 -14.59 16.14
C ALA A 175 -30.65 -14.87 16.04
N PHE A 176 -29.80 -13.84 15.91
CA PHE A 176 -28.34 -14.00 15.87
C PHE A 176 -27.78 -14.62 17.17
N ALA A 177 -28.41 -14.37 18.33
CA ALA A 177 -28.01 -15.01 19.59
C ALA A 177 -28.30 -16.51 19.64
N SER A 178 -29.23 -16.99 18.81
CA SER A 178 -29.62 -18.41 18.76
C SER A 178 -28.86 -19.20 17.70
N CYS A 179 -28.04 -18.56 16.87
CA CYS A 179 -27.24 -19.22 15.85
C CYS A 179 -25.96 -19.81 16.47
N PRO A 180 -25.75 -21.15 16.45
CA PRO A 180 -24.57 -21.79 17.04
C PRO A 180 -23.24 -21.33 16.42
N ASP A 181 -23.24 -21.02 15.13
CA ASP A 181 -22.04 -20.57 14.40
C ASP A 181 -21.56 -19.17 14.82
N LEU A 182 -22.41 -18.45 15.56
CA LEU A 182 -22.14 -17.11 16.11
C LEU A 182 -21.81 -17.14 17.61
N ALA A 183 -21.75 -18.32 18.21
CA ALA A 183 -21.37 -18.53 19.61
C ALA A 183 -19.84 -18.52 19.82
N ARG A 184 -19.11 -17.74 19.01
CA ARG A 184 -17.64 -17.71 18.92
C ARG A 184 -17.12 -16.30 18.58
N PRO A 185 -15.79 -16.06 18.63
CA PRO A 185 -15.20 -14.80 18.20
C PRO A 185 -15.50 -14.49 16.73
N GLY A 186 -15.76 -13.22 16.44
CA GLY A 186 -16.02 -12.78 15.08
C GLY A 186 -16.24 -11.29 14.95
N VAL A 187 -16.50 -10.87 13.71
CA VAL A 187 -16.76 -9.48 13.34
C VAL A 187 -18.22 -9.33 12.94
N TYR A 188 -18.83 -8.20 13.27
CA TYR A 188 -20.15 -7.81 12.82
C TYR A 188 -20.12 -6.43 12.16
N LEU A 189 -20.97 -6.26 11.15
CA LEU A 189 -21.27 -4.99 10.53
C LEU A 189 -22.74 -4.67 10.76
N LEU A 190 -23.01 -3.46 11.23
CA LEU A 190 -24.37 -2.92 11.36
C LEU A 190 -24.51 -1.81 10.32
N MET A 191 -25.46 -1.97 9.42
CA MET A 191 -25.71 -1.02 8.35
C MET A 191 -27.07 -0.36 8.54
N SER A 192 -27.15 0.91 8.17
CA SER A 192 -28.37 1.71 8.12
C SER A 192 -28.22 2.67 6.95
N ASP A 193 -28.97 2.48 5.88
CA ASP A 193 -28.99 3.31 4.66
C ASP A 193 -27.56 3.66 4.16
N THR A 194 -27.02 4.81 4.58
CA THR A 194 -25.72 5.34 4.18
C THR A 194 -24.62 5.22 5.24
N ARG A 195 -24.85 4.49 6.34
CA ARG A 195 -23.96 4.39 7.50
C ARG A 195 -23.64 2.95 7.85
N ALA A 196 -22.41 2.73 8.31
CA ALA A 196 -21.99 1.43 8.82
C ALA A 196 -21.17 1.55 10.10
N TYR A 197 -21.32 0.56 10.97
CA TYR A 197 -20.46 0.32 12.12
C TYR A 197 -19.83 -1.06 11.98
N VAL A 198 -18.51 -1.15 12.13
CA VAL A 198 -17.77 -2.42 12.13
C VAL A 198 -17.27 -2.69 13.53
N GLY A 199 -17.61 -3.85 14.09
CA GLY A 199 -17.28 -4.22 15.46
C GLY A 199 -16.83 -5.68 15.60
N MET A 200 -16.05 -6.00 16.62
CA MET A 200 -15.78 -7.40 17.02
C MET A 200 -16.55 -7.83 18.28
N GLY A 201 -16.64 -9.14 18.51
CA GLY A 201 -17.08 -9.68 19.80
C GLY A 201 -16.63 -11.13 20.00
N SER A 202 -16.24 -11.46 21.24
CA SER A 202 -15.85 -12.82 21.66
C SER A 202 -16.97 -13.85 21.52
N VAL A 203 -18.23 -13.38 21.53
CA VAL A 203 -19.43 -14.13 21.19
C VAL A 203 -20.27 -13.22 20.31
N VAL A 204 -20.00 -13.24 19.00
CA VAL A 204 -20.53 -12.21 18.07
C VAL A 204 -22.06 -12.18 18.03
N GLY A 205 -22.72 -13.34 18.09
CA GLY A 205 -24.19 -13.43 18.07
C GLY A 205 -24.83 -12.75 19.29
N ARG A 206 -24.23 -12.93 20.48
CA ARG A 206 -24.67 -12.25 21.70
C ARG A 206 -24.40 -10.74 21.63
N ARG A 207 -23.26 -10.34 21.08
CA ARG A 207 -22.88 -8.92 20.94
C ARG A 207 -23.85 -8.18 20.03
N VAL A 208 -24.19 -8.76 18.89
CA VAL A 208 -25.20 -8.23 17.95
C VAL A 208 -26.58 -8.16 18.60
N ALA A 209 -26.96 -9.20 19.36
CA ALA A 209 -28.27 -9.26 20.01
C ALA A 209 -28.44 -8.28 21.19
N SER A 210 -27.34 -7.92 21.88
CA SER A 210 -27.39 -6.95 22.99
C SER A 210 -27.66 -5.54 22.44
N GLY A 211 -28.85 -4.99 22.74
CA GLY A 211 -29.45 -3.86 22.03
C GLY A 211 -28.79 -2.48 22.13
N THR A 212 -27.65 -2.33 22.81
CA THR A 212 -26.94 -1.04 22.89
C THR A 212 -26.10 -0.85 21.63
N GLN A 213 -26.66 -0.19 20.62
CA GLN A 213 -25.97 0.05 19.36
C GLN A 213 -25.44 1.47 19.23
N PRO A 214 -24.29 1.63 18.56
CA PRO A 214 -23.74 2.93 18.22
C PRO A 214 -24.45 3.58 17.02
N ILE A 215 -25.36 2.84 16.36
CA ILE A 215 -26.10 3.26 15.17
C ILE A 215 -27.60 3.02 15.36
N GLU A 216 -28.41 4.01 14.98
CA GLU A 216 -29.87 3.94 14.94
C GLU A 216 -30.34 3.28 13.63
N ASP A 217 -31.58 2.79 13.61
CA ASP A 217 -32.27 2.30 12.40
C ASP A 217 -31.46 1.28 11.57
N VAL A 218 -30.85 0.31 12.24
CA VAL A 218 -30.13 -0.78 11.58
C VAL A 218 -31.10 -1.56 10.70
N ASP A 219 -30.84 -1.59 9.39
CA ASP A 219 -31.62 -2.35 8.41
C ASP A 219 -30.99 -3.73 8.13
N THR A 220 -29.66 -3.80 8.13
CA THR A 220 -28.89 -4.98 7.74
C THR A 220 -27.80 -5.24 8.77
N ILE A 221 -27.71 -6.51 9.16
CA ILE A 221 -26.69 -7.03 10.07
C ILE A 221 -25.92 -8.11 9.30
N ILE A 222 -24.60 -7.97 9.26
CA ILE A 222 -23.69 -8.96 8.70
C ILE A 222 -22.80 -9.46 9.83
N THR A 223 -22.63 -10.76 9.98
CA THR A 223 -21.63 -11.35 10.89
C THR A 223 -20.71 -12.29 10.14
N ILE A 224 -19.42 -12.22 10.46
CA ILE A 224 -18.35 -13.01 9.86
C ILE A 224 -17.61 -13.74 10.98
N THR A 225 -17.68 -15.07 10.97
CA THR A 225 -16.94 -15.98 11.85
C THR A 225 -16.10 -16.95 11.01
N ASP A 226 -15.30 -17.78 11.66
CA ASP A 226 -14.59 -18.88 10.98
C ASP A 226 -15.40 -20.17 11.09
N ILE A 227 -15.61 -20.84 9.95
CA ILE A 227 -16.36 -22.11 9.88
C ILE A 227 -15.69 -23.21 10.71
N HIS A 228 -14.37 -23.14 10.86
CA HIS A 228 -13.56 -24.12 11.59
C HIS A 228 -13.31 -23.75 13.07
N ASP A 229 -13.88 -22.64 13.56
CA ASP A 229 -13.68 -22.14 14.93
C ASP A 229 -12.20 -21.93 15.30
N GLY A 230 -11.39 -21.56 14.31
CA GLY A 230 -9.95 -21.35 14.44
C GLY A 230 -9.53 -19.92 14.76
N MET A 231 -10.48 -19.00 15.00
CA MET A 231 -10.19 -17.60 15.38
C MET A 231 -10.36 -17.37 16.88
N ASP A 232 -9.43 -16.64 17.48
CA ASP A 232 -9.57 -16.10 18.83
C ASP A 232 -10.03 -14.63 18.85
N ASP A 233 -10.09 -14.02 20.04
CA ASP A 233 -10.47 -12.61 20.21
C ASP A 233 -9.48 -11.63 19.55
N ALA A 234 -8.19 -11.97 19.53
CA ALA A 234 -7.16 -11.15 18.90
C ALA A 234 -7.31 -11.19 17.37
N ASP A 235 -7.53 -12.37 16.80
CA ASP A 235 -7.85 -12.56 15.39
C ASP A 235 -9.08 -11.75 14.98
N ALA A 236 -10.16 -11.80 15.78
CA ALA A 236 -11.36 -11.02 15.52
C ALA A 236 -11.09 -9.50 15.52
N GLY A 237 -10.23 -9.01 16.42
CA GLY A 237 -9.81 -7.60 16.43
C GLY A 237 -8.96 -7.20 15.22
N VAL A 238 -8.09 -8.08 14.73
CA VAL A 238 -7.32 -7.87 13.49
C VAL A 238 -8.27 -7.86 12.28
N LEU A 239 -9.18 -8.83 12.20
CA LEU A 239 -10.17 -8.94 11.12
C LEU A 239 -11.12 -7.74 11.09
N GLU A 240 -11.53 -7.23 12.26
CA GLU A 240 -12.33 -6.01 12.40
C GLU A 240 -11.64 -4.82 11.74
N ARG A 241 -10.34 -4.62 12.00
CA ARG A 241 -9.56 -3.54 11.41
C ARG A 241 -9.40 -3.72 9.90
N ILE A 242 -9.13 -4.94 9.42
CA ILE A 242 -9.02 -5.24 7.98
C ILE A 242 -10.34 -4.91 7.26
N LEU A 243 -11.47 -5.38 7.78
CA LEU A 243 -12.79 -5.13 7.22
C LEU A 243 -13.15 -3.65 7.29
N HIS A 244 -12.89 -2.98 8.41
CA HIS A 244 -13.11 -1.53 8.55
C HIS A 244 -12.39 -0.73 7.46
N MET A 245 -11.11 -1.03 7.18
CA MET A 245 -10.38 -0.39 6.09
C MET A 245 -11.00 -0.65 4.72
N ARG A 246 -11.43 -1.88 4.44
CA ARG A 246 -12.05 -2.25 3.15
C ARG A 246 -13.40 -1.55 2.98
N VAL A 247 -14.23 -1.52 4.02
CA VAL A 247 -15.53 -0.81 4.01
C VAL A 247 -15.31 0.68 3.75
N GLY A 248 -14.29 1.28 4.40
CA GLY A 248 -13.94 2.68 4.20
C GLY A 248 -13.41 2.98 2.79
N ALA A 249 -12.68 2.02 2.19
CA ALA A 249 -12.20 2.13 0.81
C ALA A 249 -13.33 2.01 -0.22
N ALA A 250 -14.36 1.20 0.06
CA ALA A 250 -15.51 1.02 -0.82
C ALA A 250 -16.38 2.26 -1.02
N ARG A 251 -16.42 3.16 -0.01
CA ARG A 251 -17.21 4.40 -0.02
C ARG A 251 -18.72 4.22 -0.29
N GLU A 252 -19.22 2.98 -0.29
CA GLU A 252 -20.65 2.66 -0.40
C GLU A 252 -21.43 3.09 0.84
N VAL A 253 -20.76 3.07 2.00
CA VAL A 253 -21.32 3.48 3.29
C VAL A 253 -20.33 4.33 4.06
N ARG A 254 -20.84 5.23 4.89
CA ARG A 254 -20.05 6.04 5.82
C ARG A 254 -19.83 5.28 7.11
N LEU A 255 -18.57 4.97 7.40
CA LEU A 255 -18.18 4.44 8.71
C LEU A 255 -18.42 5.48 9.81
N ILE A 256 -19.12 5.06 10.87
CA ILE A 256 -19.45 5.93 12.01
C ILE A 256 -18.48 5.77 13.19
N ASN A 257 -17.71 4.68 13.23
CA ASN A 257 -16.67 4.47 14.22
C ASN A 257 -15.28 4.82 13.69
N GLY A 258 -14.41 5.26 14.60
CA GLY A 258 -12.99 5.46 14.31
C GLY A 258 -12.29 4.15 13.95
N THR A 259 -11.10 4.24 13.36
CA THR A 259 -10.29 3.08 12.99
C THR A 259 -10.05 2.19 14.21
N PRO A 260 -10.45 0.90 14.16
CA PRO A 260 -10.18 -0.05 15.23
C PRO A 260 -8.68 -0.16 15.51
N ALA A 261 -8.32 -0.44 16.77
CA ALA A 261 -6.92 -0.56 17.14
C ALA A 261 -6.25 -1.80 16.51
N GLY A 262 -7.02 -2.84 16.21
CA GLY A 262 -6.52 -4.17 15.88
C GLY A 262 -6.04 -4.93 17.13
N ALA A 263 -5.35 -6.05 16.91
CA ALA A 263 -4.63 -6.77 17.95
C ALA A 263 -3.17 -7.04 17.52
N PRO A 264 -2.25 -7.36 18.44
CA PRO A 264 -0.94 -7.87 18.06
C PRO A 264 -1.09 -9.16 17.25
N VAL A 265 -0.34 -9.28 16.15
CA VAL A 265 -0.46 -10.40 15.21
C VAL A 265 0.87 -10.64 14.50
N THR A 266 1.16 -11.90 14.18
CA THR A 266 2.33 -12.25 13.36
C THR A 266 2.04 -11.95 11.88
N PRO A 267 3.07 -11.72 11.05
CA PRO A 267 2.89 -11.55 9.61
C PRO A 267 2.14 -12.70 8.93
N GLU A 268 2.43 -13.94 9.34
CA GLU A 268 1.81 -15.14 8.79
C GLU A 268 0.32 -15.18 9.13
N ARG A 269 -0.02 -14.93 10.40
CA ARG A 269 -1.41 -14.92 10.86
C ARG A 269 -2.21 -13.78 10.25
N TYR A 270 -1.60 -12.60 10.09
CA TYR A 270 -2.20 -11.48 9.37
C TYR A 270 -2.53 -11.85 7.93
N ARG A 271 -1.63 -12.55 7.22
CA ARG A 271 -1.89 -13.02 5.85
C ARG A 271 -3.11 -13.95 5.79
N GLU A 272 -3.24 -14.88 6.73
CA GLU A 272 -4.40 -15.78 6.81
C GLU A 272 -5.71 -15.00 7.00
N LEU A 273 -5.73 -14.07 7.95
CA LEU A 273 -6.90 -13.21 8.21
C LEU A 273 -7.23 -12.29 7.03
N ASN A 274 -6.23 -11.81 6.30
CA ASN A 274 -6.43 -11.00 5.10
C ASN A 274 -7.05 -11.82 3.96
N VAL A 275 -6.68 -13.08 3.81
CA VAL A 275 -7.31 -14.01 2.85
C VAL A 275 -8.75 -14.30 3.26
N MET A 276 -9.01 -14.55 4.53
CA MET A 276 -10.38 -14.73 5.04
C MET A 276 -11.25 -13.49 4.78
N ALA A 277 -10.72 -12.29 5.03
CA ALA A 277 -11.41 -11.03 4.71
C ALA A 277 -11.68 -10.88 3.21
N ALA A 278 -10.75 -11.29 2.35
CA ALA A 278 -10.93 -11.30 0.90
C ALA A 278 -12.10 -12.17 0.45
N LEU A 279 -12.17 -13.40 0.96
CA LEU A 279 -13.26 -14.32 0.69
C LEU A 279 -14.60 -13.76 1.20
N ALA A 280 -14.60 -13.11 2.37
CA ALA A 280 -15.79 -12.48 2.91
C ALA A 280 -16.28 -11.30 2.06
N CYS A 281 -15.36 -10.41 1.65
CA CYS A 281 -15.66 -9.29 0.77
C CYS A 281 -16.19 -9.75 -0.59
N ASP A 282 -15.58 -10.77 -1.19
CA ASP A 282 -16.05 -11.35 -2.46
C ASP A 282 -17.47 -11.94 -2.35
N ALA A 283 -17.75 -12.68 -1.28
CA ALA A 283 -19.08 -13.24 -1.05
C ALA A 283 -20.14 -12.15 -0.87
N LEU A 284 -19.84 -11.10 -0.09
CA LEU A 284 -20.73 -9.95 0.11
C LEU A 284 -20.95 -9.14 -1.18
N ALA A 285 -19.93 -9.01 -2.02
CA ALA A 285 -20.05 -8.34 -3.32
C ALA A 285 -20.95 -9.12 -4.28
N ARG A 286 -20.76 -10.44 -4.35
CA ARG A 286 -21.57 -11.34 -5.20
C ARG A 286 -23.03 -11.35 -4.79
N ASP A 287 -23.31 -11.31 -3.49
CA ASP A 287 -24.68 -11.26 -2.95
C ASP A 287 -25.25 -9.83 -2.87
N ARG A 288 -24.50 -8.84 -3.39
CA ARG A 288 -24.89 -7.42 -3.50
C ARG A 288 -25.21 -6.74 -2.17
N HIS A 289 -24.57 -7.18 -1.08
CA HIS A 289 -24.72 -6.54 0.24
C HIS A 289 -23.72 -5.40 0.45
N LEU A 290 -22.46 -5.56 0.03
CA LEU A 290 -21.40 -4.56 0.17
C LEU A 290 -20.27 -4.84 -0.81
N PHE A 291 -19.44 -3.85 -1.13
CA PHE A 291 -18.31 -3.93 -2.07
C PHE A 291 -18.74 -4.12 -3.54
N VAL A 292 -19.97 -3.74 -3.87
CA VAL A 292 -20.55 -3.84 -5.23
C VAL A 292 -19.89 -2.88 -6.21
N ASN A 293 -19.45 -1.71 -5.74
CA ASN A 293 -18.83 -0.67 -6.58
C ASN A 293 -17.30 -0.76 -6.58
N LEU A 294 -16.75 -1.68 -5.79
CA LEU A 294 -15.32 -1.82 -5.62
C LEU A 294 -14.78 -2.80 -6.68
N SER A 295 -13.63 -2.49 -7.29
CA SER A 295 -13.02 -3.43 -8.23
C SER A 295 -12.72 -4.78 -7.54
N PRO A 296 -12.87 -5.94 -8.23
CA PRO A 296 -12.59 -7.25 -7.65
C PRO A 296 -11.17 -7.33 -7.06
N ARG A 297 -10.20 -6.66 -7.71
CA ARG A 297 -8.83 -6.54 -7.21
C ARG A 297 -8.79 -5.90 -5.83
N LEU A 298 -9.47 -4.76 -5.65
CA LEU A 298 -9.48 -4.05 -4.37
C LEU A 298 -10.31 -4.82 -3.33
N ALA A 299 -11.33 -5.57 -3.75
CA ALA A 299 -12.19 -6.36 -2.87
C ALA A 299 -11.40 -7.51 -2.24
N LEU A 300 -10.50 -8.10 -3.02
CA LEU A 300 -9.65 -9.20 -2.59
C LEU A 300 -8.40 -8.70 -1.86
N ALA A 301 -7.65 -7.77 -2.44
CA ALA A 301 -6.38 -7.31 -1.88
C ALA A 301 -6.54 -6.35 -0.69
N GLY A 302 -7.62 -5.57 -0.68
CA GLY A 302 -7.79 -4.45 0.25
C GLY A 302 -6.88 -3.25 -0.05
N PRO A 303 -7.04 -2.15 0.69
CA PRO A 303 -6.16 -0.98 0.55
C PRO A 303 -4.75 -1.29 1.06
N ARG A 304 -3.72 -0.74 0.41
CA ARG A 304 -2.31 -0.95 0.79
C ARG A 304 -1.93 -0.33 2.14
N ALA A 305 -2.61 0.75 2.54
CA ALA A 305 -2.43 1.41 3.82
C ALA A 305 -3.71 2.11 4.25
N GLU A 306 -3.73 2.54 5.51
CA GLU A 306 -4.82 3.35 6.04
C GLU A 306 -4.87 4.74 5.39
N LYS A 307 -6.07 5.33 5.37
CA LYS A 307 -6.29 6.65 4.81
C LYS A 307 -5.34 7.68 5.45
N GLY A 308 -4.55 8.34 4.60
CA GLY A 308 -3.61 9.38 5.01
C GLY A 308 -2.28 8.87 5.57
N GLN A 309 -2.01 7.56 5.57
CA GLN A 309 -0.70 7.01 5.96
C GLN A 309 0.30 7.02 4.80
N LEU A 310 -0.17 6.90 3.56
CA LEU A 310 0.68 6.96 2.37
C LEU A 310 0.68 8.38 1.80
N PRO A 311 1.76 9.16 1.96
CA PRO A 311 1.95 10.41 1.22
C PRO A 311 2.11 10.13 -0.29
N PRO A 312 1.97 11.16 -1.14
CA PRO A 312 2.37 11.08 -2.54
C PRO A 312 3.81 10.55 -2.67
N PRO A 313 4.12 9.71 -3.69
CA PRO A 313 5.48 9.28 -3.94
C PRO A 313 6.42 10.49 -4.07
N ARG A 314 7.47 10.52 -3.26
CA ARG A 314 8.52 11.51 -3.37
C ARG A 314 9.46 11.12 -4.51
N PRO A 315 9.83 12.04 -5.42
CA PRO A 315 10.87 11.76 -6.41
C PRO A 315 12.16 11.32 -5.72
N PHE A 316 12.90 10.40 -6.34
CA PHE A 316 14.09 9.78 -5.73
C PHE A 316 15.12 10.81 -5.22
N ASN A 317 15.35 11.88 -5.99
CA ASN A 317 16.31 12.94 -5.66
C ASN A 317 15.71 14.11 -4.86
N ALA A 318 14.40 14.10 -4.60
CA ALA A 318 13.75 15.21 -3.92
C ALA A 318 14.10 15.20 -2.43
N VAL A 319 14.64 16.32 -1.94
CA VAL A 319 14.86 16.56 -0.51
C VAL A 319 13.51 16.50 0.20
N PRO A 320 13.37 15.74 1.30
CA PRO A 320 12.13 15.68 2.03
C PRO A 320 11.78 17.05 2.62
N GLU A 321 10.50 17.40 2.57
CA GLU A 321 10.00 18.62 3.20
C GLU A 321 10.07 18.52 4.73
N GLY A 322 10.69 19.51 5.37
CA GLY A 322 10.82 19.61 6.82
C GLY A 322 12.25 19.42 7.32
N GLU A 323 12.42 19.47 8.64
CA GLU A 323 13.71 19.20 9.28
C GLU A 323 13.93 17.68 9.36
N VAL A 324 15.04 17.20 8.81
CA VAL A 324 15.37 15.78 8.84
C VAL A 324 15.93 15.40 10.21
N MET A 325 15.30 14.38 10.79
CA MET A 325 15.60 13.82 12.09
C MET A 325 16.09 12.38 11.91
N GLU A 326 17.12 12.01 12.65
CA GLU A 326 17.62 10.65 12.76
C GLU A 326 17.19 10.01 14.09
N LEU A 327 17.02 8.69 14.06
CA LEU A 327 16.81 7.85 15.23
C LEU A 327 17.73 6.65 15.15
N ALA A 328 18.78 6.66 15.97
CA ALA A 328 19.62 5.49 16.19
C ALA A 328 18.99 4.57 17.24
N PHE A 329 18.86 3.27 16.92
CA PHE A 329 18.37 2.28 17.86
C PHE A 329 19.09 0.93 17.70
N GLY A 330 19.21 0.20 18.82
CA GLY A 330 20.13 -0.93 18.86
C GLY A 330 21.58 -0.46 18.63
N ARG A 331 22.43 -1.36 18.12
CA ARG A 331 23.85 -1.03 17.86
C ARG A 331 24.13 -0.55 16.43
N LYS A 332 23.18 -0.73 15.51
CA LYS A 332 23.43 -0.59 14.06
C LYS A 332 22.23 -0.16 13.22
N PHE A 333 21.07 0.08 13.83
CA PHE A 333 19.87 0.43 13.06
C PHE A 333 19.62 1.92 13.12
N MET A 334 19.13 2.45 12.01
CA MET A 334 18.88 3.86 11.82
C MET A 334 17.55 4.08 11.10
N ALA A 335 16.74 4.99 11.63
CA ALA A 335 15.55 5.48 10.94
C ALA A 335 15.66 6.97 10.72
N LEU A 336 15.12 7.44 9.59
CA LEU A 336 15.08 8.83 9.21
C LEU A 336 13.63 9.30 9.14
N ALA A 337 13.35 10.48 9.65
CA ALA A 337 12.03 11.10 9.52
C ALA A 337 12.16 12.59 9.21
N ALA A 338 11.28 13.13 8.39
CA ALA A 338 11.16 14.58 8.21
C ALA A 338 10.06 15.14 9.11
N ARG A 339 10.42 16.11 9.94
CA ARG A 339 9.52 16.88 10.80
C ARG A 339 9.00 18.08 10.02
N ARG A 340 7.72 18.03 9.62
CA ARG A 340 7.08 19.10 8.83
C ARG A 340 6.46 20.15 9.74
N ALA A 341 5.41 19.78 10.46
CA ALA A 341 4.72 20.61 11.45
C ALA A 341 4.67 19.89 12.81
N ASP A 342 4.19 20.56 13.86
CA ASP A 342 4.27 20.06 15.25
C ASP A 342 3.72 18.64 15.47
N ASP A 343 2.76 18.21 14.63
CA ASP A 343 2.14 16.89 14.66
C ASP A 343 2.13 16.18 13.29
N ASP A 344 3.04 16.54 12.37
CA ASP A 344 3.18 15.86 11.07
C ASP A 344 4.61 15.36 10.86
N TRP A 345 4.76 14.04 10.86
CA TRP A 345 6.03 13.33 10.76
C TRP A 345 6.01 12.39 9.58
N LEU A 346 7.00 12.53 8.70
CA LEU A 346 7.17 11.68 7.55
C LEU A 346 8.33 10.71 7.81
N LEU A 347 8.05 9.46 8.15
CA LEU A 347 9.08 8.43 8.21
C LEU A 347 9.56 8.14 6.78
N LEU A 348 10.86 8.27 6.53
CA LEU A 348 11.42 8.25 5.18
C LEU A 348 11.74 6.82 4.74
N ALA A 349 11.53 6.54 3.46
CA ALA A 349 12.00 5.32 2.81
C ALA A 349 13.50 5.10 3.06
N GLY A 350 13.91 3.83 3.19
CA GLY A 350 15.24 3.41 3.62
C GLY A 350 15.41 3.28 5.14
N SER A 351 14.44 3.73 5.95
CA SER A 351 14.51 3.59 7.40
C SER A 351 14.46 2.14 7.86
N ASP A 352 15.35 1.77 8.79
CA ASP A 352 15.27 0.50 9.52
C ASP A 352 14.08 0.48 10.48
N ILE A 353 13.46 -0.68 10.59
CA ILE A 353 12.40 -0.97 11.55
C ILE A 353 12.72 -2.29 12.24
N ARG A 354 12.57 -2.34 13.56
CA ARG A 354 12.85 -3.55 14.34
C ARG A 354 11.92 -4.70 13.93
N LEU A 355 12.45 -5.92 13.80
CA LEU A 355 11.64 -7.10 13.49
C LEU A 355 10.58 -7.36 14.57
N GLU A 356 11.03 -7.51 15.81
CA GLU A 356 10.17 -7.85 16.94
C GLU A 356 9.64 -6.59 17.64
N THR A 357 8.37 -6.63 18.03
CA THR A 357 7.80 -5.69 19.00
C THR A 357 7.95 -6.29 20.40
N VAL A 358 8.26 -5.47 21.40
CA VAL A 358 8.18 -5.93 22.79
C VAL A 358 6.71 -6.00 23.24
N VAL A 359 6.41 -6.77 24.28
CA VAL A 359 5.04 -6.92 24.82
C VAL A 359 4.40 -5.58 25.23
N SER A 360 5.22 -4.59 25.60
CA SER A 360 4.72 -3.25 25.94
C SER A 360 4.36 -2.38 24.73
N ALA A 361 4.61 -2.87 23.51
CA ALA A 361 4.19 -2.21 22.30
C ALA A 361 2.66 -2.14 22.23
N ASN A 362 2.13 -1.07 21.63
CA ASN A 362 0.70 -0.99 21.36
C ASN A 362 0.35 -2.01 20.28
N ALA A 363 -0.81 -2.66 20.41
CA ALA A 363 -1.39 -3.56 19.42
C ALA A 363 -1.33 -2.98 18.00
N SER A 364 -1.57 -1.68 17.85
CA SER A 364 -1.51 -1.00 16.56
C SER A 364 -0.12 -1.05 15.90
N ALA A 365 0.99 -1.06 16.66
CA ALA A 365 2.33 -1.13 16.07
C ALA A 365 2.63 -2.51 15.49
N SER A 366 2.29 -3.58 16.22
CA SER A 366 2.43 -4.96 15.73
C SER A 366 1.53 -5.21 14.52
N TYR A 367 0.27 -4.77 14.57
CA TYR A 367 -0.64 -4.83 13.43
C TYR A 367 -0.09 -4.09 12.21
N LEU A 368 0.34 -2.83 12.35
CA LEU A 368 0.78 -2.02 11.21
C LEU A 368 2.01 -2.62 10.53
N ARG A 369 2.94 -3.20 11.30
CA ARG A 369 4.09 -3.91 10.74
C ARG A 369 3.67 -5.14 9.92
N ALA A 370 2.79 -5.98 10.46
CA ALA A 370 2.28 -7.14 9.74
C ALA A 370 1.53 -6.73 8.45
N ALA A 371 0.69 -5.69 8.55
CA ALA A 371 -0.04 -5.14 7.41
C ALA A 371 0.88 -4.57 6.33
N TRP A 372 1.87 -3.77 6.72
CA TRP A 372 2.76 -3.13 5.76
C TRP A 372 3.78 -4.07 5.16
N LEU A 373 4.24 -5.09 5.91
CA LEU A 373 5.00 -6.21 5.35
C LEU A 373 4.18 -7.00 4.34
N HIS A 374 2.91 -7.29 4.65
CA HIS A 374 2.01 -7.95 3.70
C HIS A 374 1.80 -7.13 2.42
N SER A 375 1.76 -5.81 2.52
CA SER A 375 1.54 -4.90 1.38
C SER A 375 2.79 -4.59 0.54
N GLY A 376 3.99 -4.99 1.00
CA GLY A 376 5.27 -4.63 0.38
C GLY A 376 5.77 -3.20 0.68
N ILE A 377 5.16 -2.51 1.65
CA ILE A 377 5.67 -1.24 2.18
C ILE A 377 6.87 -1.50 3.10
N LEU A 378 6.90 -2.66 3.76
CA LEU A 378 8.08 -3.15 4.47
C LEU A 378 8.64 -4.35 3.74
N GLU A 379 9.96 -4.45 3.71
CA GLU A 379 10.70 -5.61 3.24
C GLU A 379 11.71 -6.05 4.30
N LEU A 380 12.10 -7.32 4.27
CA LEU A 380 13.19 -7.79 5.12
C LEU A 380 14.50 -7.21 4.59
N SER A 381 15.35 -6.66 5.47
CA SER A 381 16.67 -6.18 5.08
C SER A 381 17.53 -7.31 4.52
N GLU A 382 18.53 -6.99 3.71
CA GLU A 382 19.45 -7.99 3.15
C GLU A 382 20.13 -8.85 4.23
N SER A 383 20.38 -8.26 5.41
CA SER A 383 20.97 -8.99 6.54
C SER A 383 19.96 -9.86 7.30
N GLY A 384 18.66 -9.66 7.08
CA GLY A 384 17.60 -10.39 7.77
C GLY A 384 17.37 -9.95 9.23
N GLU A 385 17.89 -8.79 9.64
CA GLU A 385 17.89 -8.36 11.05
C GLU A 385 16.97 -7.17 11.35
N SER A 386 16.46 -6.51 10.30
CA SER A 386 15.51 -5.41 10.35
C SER A 386 14.51 -5.54 9.20
N TYR A 387 13.41 -4.81 9.28
CA TYR A 387 12.66 -4.45 8.10
C TYR A 387 13.19 -3.12 7.55
N VAL A 388 13.13 -2.94 6.24
CA VAL A 388 13.43 -1.67 5.57
C VAL A 388 12.13 -1.11 5.01
N LEU A 389 11.93 0.18 5.22
CA LEU A 389 10.79 0.90 4.69
C LEU A 389 10.99 1.20 3.19
N THR A 390 10.12 0.72 2.32
CA THR A 390 10.25 0.94 0.85
C THR A 390 9.62 2.25 0.38
N ARG A 391 8.78 2.88 1.21
CA ARG A 391 8.06 4.11 0.89
C ARG A 391 7.89 5.00 2.12
N ASP A 392 7.90 6.31 1.91
CA ASP A 392 7.62 7.28 2.98
C ASP A 392 6.24 7.00 3.63
N LEU A 393 6.14 7.21 4.95
CA LEU A 393 4.93 6.98 5.75
C LEU A 393 4.62 8.17 6.66
N ALA A 394 3.35 8.57 6.72
CA ALA A 394 2.91 9.71 7.51
C ALA A 394 2.39 9.31 8.90
N PHE A 395 2.93 9.94 9.93
CA PHE A 395 2.56 9.76 11.34
C PHE A 395 2.15 11.10 11.96
N ARG A 396 1.13 11.05 12.82
CA ARG A 396 0.63 12.24 13.54
C ARG A 396 1.52 12.72 14.70
N SER A 397 2.65 12.05 14.95
CA SER A 397 3.60 12.47 15.99
C SER A 397 4.90 11.69 15.91
N ALA A 398 5.98 12.32 16.41
CA ALA A 398 7.29 11.70 16.60
C ALA A 398 7.23 10.38 17.40
N GLY A 399 6.38 10.36 18.44
CA GLY A 399 6.22 9.19 19.30
C GLY A 399 5.55 8.02 18.59
N ALA A 400 4.58 8.29 17.71
CA ALA A 400 3.95 7.26 16.89
C ALA A 400 4.94 6.67 15.87
N ALA A 401 5.69 7.52 15.17
CA ALA A 401 6.73 7.09 14.23
C ALA A 401 7.82 6.26 14.94
N MET A 402 8.32 6.75 16.08
CA MET A 402 9.33 6.02 16.86
C MET A 402 8.80 4.68 17.37
N HIS A 403 7.58 4.66 17.90
CA HIS A 403 6.99 3.43 18.40
C HIS A 403 6.83 2.39 17.30
N PHE A 404 6.47 2.83 16.10
CA PHE A 404 6.43 1.98 14.93
C PHE A 404 7.82 1.47 14.53
N VAL A 405 8.87 2.29 14.59
CA VAL A 405 10.27 1.91 14.28
C VAL A 405 10.87 0.96 15.32
N VAL A 406 10.83 1.33 16.61
CA VAL A 406 11.54 0.63 17.70
C VAL A 406 10.70 -0.53 18.26
N GLY A 407 9.37 -0.46 18.13
CA GLY A 407 8.47 -1.49 18.63
C GLY A 407 8.39 -1.50 20.16
N SER A 408 8.65 -0.36 20.81
CA SER A 408 8.54 -0.18 22.26
C SER A 408 8.14 1.26 22.62
N LYS A 409 7.55 1.47 23.80
CA LYS A 409 7.17 2.80 24.31
C LYS A 409 8.33 3.59 24.94
N GLY A 410 9.50 2.97 25.13
CA GLY A 410 10.52 3.42 26.08
C GLY A 410 11.41 4.59 25.67
N GLN A 411 11.39 5.03 24.40
CA GLN A 411 12.33 6.05 23.88
C GLN A 411 11.68 7.42 23.58
N GLY A 412 10.36 7.57 23.81
CA GLY A 412 9.65 8.85 23.82
C GLY A 412 9.87 9.75 22.59
N ARG A 413 9.73 11.07 22.73
CA ARG A 413 10.09 12.02 21.65
C ARG A 413 11.60 12.28 21.58
N GLY A 414 12.34 12.05 22.68
CA GLY A 414 13.73 12.45 22.84
C GLY A 414 14.76 11.58 22.11
N GLY A 415 14.35 10.47 21.49
CA GLY A 415 15.26 9.65 20.67
C GLY A 415 15.52 10.22 19.27
N TRP A 416 14.65 11.08 18.75
CA TRP A 416 14.87 11.76 17.46
C TRP A 416 15.85 12.92 17.62
N ARG A 417 16.89 12.97 16.78
CA ARG A 417 17.91 14.03 16.76
C ARG A 417 17.93 14.71 15.40
N PRO A 418 18.04 16.04 15.31
CA PRO A 418 18.26 16.70 14.02
C PRO A 418 19.56 16.19 13.40
N ILE A 419 19.55 15.92 12.10
CA ILE A 419 20.80 15.75 11.37
C ILE A 419 21.39 17.15 11.22
N GLU A 420 22.55 17.40 11.84
CA GLU A 420 23.26 18.64 11.62
C GLU A 420 23.58 18.72 10.12
N PRO A 421 23.14 19.77 9.41
CA PRO A 421 23.55 19.94 8.03
C PRO A 421 25.05 20.22 8.09
N ASP A 422 25.86 19.22 7.77
CA ASP A 422 27.31 19.36 7.56
C ASP A 422 27.52 20.32 6.39
N PHE A 423 27.40 21.62 6.65
CA PHE A 423 27.79 22.70 5.77
C PHE A 423 29.31 22.85 5.87
N ASP A 424 30.04 21.76 5.58
CA ASP A 424 31.45 21.86 5.27
C ASP A 424 31.58 22.34 3.82
N SER A 425 31.27 23.62 3.62
CA SER A 425 31.32 24.35 2.35
C SER A 425 32.74 24.50 1.76
N GLY A 426 33.69 23.68 2.20
CA GLY A 426 35.11 23.77 1.84
C GLY A 426 35.77 22.47 1.36
N ALA A 427 35.13 21.30 1.43
CA ALA A 427 35.79 20.05 1.06
C ALA A 427 35.08 19.34 -0.11
N ALA A 428 35.76 19.27 -1.24
CA ALA A 428 35.34 18.50 -2.40
C ALA A 428 35.37 16.98 -2.08
N GLY A 429 34.19 16.41 -1.84
CA GLY A 429 33.85 14.97 -1.92
C GLY A 429 34.26 14.08 -0.72
N PRO A 430 33.66 12.87 -0.55
CA PRO A 430 32.83 12.12 -1.50
C PRO A 430 31.39 11.76 -1.03
N VAL A 431 30.52 11.64 -2.04
CA VAL A 431 29.37 10.75 -2.25
C VAL A 431 28.88 9.92 -1.04
N LEU A 432 27.66 10.23 -0.57
CA LEU A 432 26.77 9.29 0.12
C LEU A 432 26.50 8.11 -0.83
N ALA A 433 27.20 7.00 -0.59
CA ALA A 433 26.94 5.73 -1.27
C ALA A 433 25.62 5.16 -0.75
N ALA A 434 24.78 4.74 -1.70
CA ALA A 434 23.55 4.01 -1.49
C ALA A 434 23.77 2.78 -0.60
N ALA A 435 22.87 2.59 0.35
CA ALA A 435 22.58 1.34 1.02
C ALA A 435 21.16 0.92 0.67
#